data_AF-A0A8S9R2B1-F1
#
_entry.id   AF-A0A8S9R2B1-F1
#
_cell.length_a   1.000
_cell.length_b   1.000
_cell.length_c   1.000
_cell.angle_alpha   90.00
_cell.angle_beta   90.00
_cell.angle_gamma   90.00
#
_symmetry.space_group_name_H-M   'P 1'
#
loop_
_entity.id
_entity.type
_entity.pdbx_description
1 polymer ?
#
loop_
_entity_poly.entity_id
_entity_poly.type
_entity_poly.pdbx_seq_one_letter_code
_entity_poly.pdbx_strand_id
1 'polypeptide(L)'
;MGNIRSTQLYEVVERATQLSPQVVDVLIFHTSALFWSQSSPKQIPICVFMDTQFVSQFTKLYTKFSKLPSYAEVVRFYFPFFVDKKYWVAICVDCSSWTVTVLECNTALRIDYMMTKDVRPVASMFPYLLKQVGREFGTREGKVMGFERPRTIPQQNAVTHSVVSSLLLI
;
A
#
# COMPACT_ATOMS: atom_id res chain seq x y z
N MET A 1 7.36 1.39 17.75
CA MET A 1 6.57 0.17 17.51
C MET A 1 5.33 0.27 18.39
N GLY A 2 4.13 0.23 17.80
CA GLY A 2 2.87 0.47 18.54
C GLY A 2 2.52 -0.71 19.43
N ASN A 3 2.00 -0.46 20.63
CA ASN A 3 1.59 -1.50 21.56
C ASN A 3 0.14 -1.95 21.24
N ILE A 4 -0.05 -3.21 20.83
CA ILE A 4 -1.38 -3.78 20.54
C ILE A 4 -2.07 -4.14 21.86
N ARG A 5 -3.30 -3.67 22.04
CA ARG A 5 -4.13 -4.03 23.20
C ARG A 5 -4.80 -5.38 23.00
N SER A 6 -5.13 -6.08 24.08
CA SER A 6 -5.86 -7.36 24.03
C SER A 6 -7.17 -7.26 23.24
N THR A 7 -7.90 -6.15 23.35
CA THR A 7 -9.13 -5.89 22.58
C THR A 7 -8.90 -5.86 21.07
N GLN A 8 -7.77 -5.33 20.62
CA GLN A 8 -7.39 -5.29 19.19
C GLN A 8 -6.94 -6.66 18.69
N LEU A 9 -6.35 -7.48 19.56
CA LEU A 9 -6.08 -8.88 19.28
C LEU A 9 -7.38 -9.68 19.08
N TYR A 10 -8.39 -9.43 19.91
CA TYR A 10 -9.73 -10.03 19.73
C TYR A 10 -10.36 -9.63 18.40
N GLU A 11 -10.26 -8.36 17.98
CA GLU A 11 -10.75 -7.92 16.66
C GLU A 11 -10.11 -8.71 15.50
N VAL A 12 -8.81 -8.99 15.58
CA VAL A 12 -8.08 -9.80 14.59
C VAL A 12 -8.54 -11.26 14.60
N VAL A 13 -8.74 -11.84 15.78
CA VAL A 13 -9.09 -13.26 15.94
C VAL A 13 -10.55 -13.51 15.56
N GLU A 14 -11.46 -12.68 16.06
CA GLU A 14 -12.90 -12.80 15.80
C GLU A 14 -13.27 -12.37 14.37
N ARG A 15 -12.48 -11.48 13.76
CA ARG A 15 -12.74 -10.94 12.41
C ARG A 15 -14.17 -10.41 12.26
N ALA A 16 -14.71 -9.86 13.34
CA ALA A 16 -16.10 -9.38 13.40
C ALA A 16 -16.24 -7.96 12.83
N THR A 17 -15.15 -7.18 12.84
CA THR A 17 -15.12 -5.78 12.42
C THR A 17 -13.91 -5.49 11.52
N GLN A 18 -13.89 -4.29 10.92
CA GLN A 18 -12.72 -3.82 10.18
C GLN A 18 -11.55 -3.58 11.14
N LEU A 19 -10.34 -3.98 10.73
CA LEU A 19 -9.15 -3.76 11.55
C LEU A 19 -8.87 -2.27 11.69
N SER A 20 -8.53 -1.86 12.92
CA SER A 20 -8.09 -0.49 13.21
C SER A 20 -6.79 -0.14 12.48
N PRO A 21 -6.54 1.14 12.15
CA PRO A 21 -5.30 1.56 11.47
C PRO A 21 -4.03 1.09 12.19
N GLN A 22 -4.04 1.10 13.52
CA GLN A 22 -2.91 0.64 14.33
C GLN A 22 -2.59 -0.85 14.09
N VAL A 23 -3.62 -1.70 13.96
CA VAL A 23 -3.42 -3.12 13.68
C VAL A 23 -2.88 -3.30 12.27
N VAL A 24 -3.41 -2.56 11.29
CA VAL A 24 -2.93 -2.58 9.90
C VAL A 24 -1.45 -2.16 9.83
N ASP A 25 -1.04 -1.13 10.59
CA ASP A 25 0.35 -0.68 10.67
C ASP A 25 1.29 -1.78 11.20
N VAL A 26 0.85 -2.54 12.19
CA VAL A 26 1.64 -3.67 12.72
C VAL A 26 1.71 -4.82 11.71
N LEU A 27 0.61 -5.11 11.01
CA LEU A 27 0.60 -6.15 9.97
C LEU A 27 1.53 -5.80 8.81
N ILE A 28 1.54 -4.56 8.33
CA ILE A 28 2.45 -4.17 7.25
C ILE A 28 3.91 -4.15 7.71
N PHE A 29 4.18 -3.75 8.95
CA PHE A 29 5.51 -3.86 9.53
C PHE A 29 5.99 -5.32 9.56
N HIS A 30 5.16 -6.25 10.02
CA HIS A 30 5.51 -7.68 10.01
C HIS A 30 5.71 -8.22 8.60
N THR A 31 4.85 -7.84 7.65
CA THR A 31 4.99 -8.21 6.24
C THR A 31 6.34 -7.75 5.69
N SER A 32 6.72 -6.50 5.97
CA SER A 32 8.04 -5.97 5.58
C SER A 32 9.20 -6.74 6.23
N ALA A 33 9.09 -7.07 7.52
CA ALA A 33 10.13 -7.79 8.24
C ALA A 33 10.32 -9.22 7.71
N LEU A 34 9.21 -9.89 7.36
CA LEU A 34 9.22 -11.22 6.74
C LEU A 34 9.78 -11.20 5.31
N PHE A 35 9.46 -10.16 4.54
CA PHE A 35 10.02 -9.96 3.21
C PHE A 35 11.55 -9.79 3.27
N TRP A 36 12.03 -8.95 4.19
CA TRP A 36 13.46 -8.70 4.34
C TRP A 36 14.22 -9.88 4.95
N SER A 37 13.60 -10.69 5.82
CA SER A 37 14.27 -11.87 6.38
C SER A 37 14.54 -12.97 5.34
N GLN A 38 13.76 -13.01 4.28
CA GLN A 38 13.94 -13.92 3.15
C GLN A 38 14.89 -13.35 2.07
N SER A 39 15.18 -12.06 2.12
CA SER A 39 16.03 -11.37 1.15
C SER A 39 17.52 -11.55 1.50
N SER A 40 18.39 -11.54 0.48
CA SER A 40 19.83 -11.61 0.72
C SER A 40 20.31 -10.34 1.43
N PRO A 41 21.19 -10.42 2.44
CA PRO A 41 21.73 -9.25 3.15
C PRO A 41 22.47 -8.24 2.24
N LYS A 42 22.86 -8.66 1.03
CA LYS A 42 23.55 -7.82 0.04
C LYS A 42 22.62 -7.17 -0.98
N GLN A 43 21.32 -7.47 -0.94
CA GLN A 43 20.37 -6.98 -1.92
C GLN A 43 19.96 -5.54 -1.61
N ILE A 44 20.06 -4.67 -2.61
CA ILE A 44 19.56 -3.30 -2.50
C ILE A 44 18.02 -3.36 -2.45
N PRO A 45 17.37 -2.67 -1.49
CA PRO A 45 15.93 -2.72 -1.38
C PRO A 45 15.23 -2.09 -2.59
N ILE A 46 14.57 -2.92 -3.40
CA ILE A 46 13.77 -2.49 -4.58
C ILE A 46 12.33 -2.10 -4.23
N CYS A 47 11.89 -2.40 -3.01
CA CYS A 47 10.53 -2.14 -2.55
C CYS A 47 10.52 -1.52 -1.16
N VAL A 48 9.46 -0.79 -0.84
CA VAL A 48 9.21 -0.27 0.50
C VAL A 48 7.76 -0.44 0.91
N PHE A 49 7.57 -0.45 2.22
CA PHE A 49 6.30 -0.69 2.88
C PHE A 49 5.99 0.52 3.76
N MET A 50 4.83 1.15 3.57
CA MET A 50 4.44 2.35 4.28
C MET A 50 3.15 2.13 5.08
N ASP A 51 3.07 2.78 6.22
CA ASP A 51 1.96 2.66 7.16
C ASP A 51 0.68 3.37 6.68
N THR A 52 -0.42 3.20 7.42
CA THR A 52 -1.72 3.84 7.15
C THR A 52 -1.66 5.37 7.19
N GLN A 53 -0.67 5.94 7.87
CA GLN A 53 -0.52 7.37 7.94
C GLN A 53 0.03 7.95 6.65
N PHE A 54 0.76 7.16 5.85
CA PHE A 54 1.32 7.60 4.57
C PHE A 54 0.29 8.30 3.68
N VAL A 55 -0.89 7.70 3.48
CA VAL A 55 -1.94 8.29 2.61
C VAL A 55 -2.46 9.60 3.18
N SER A 56 -2.70 9.66 4.50
CA SER A 56 -3.18 10.88 5.17
C SER A 56 -2.12 11.99 5.19
N GLN A 57 -0.85 11.58 5.19
CA GLN A 57 0.30 12.44 5.22
C GLN A 57 0.86 12.71 3.82
N PHE A 58 0.30 12.11 2.78
CA PHE A 58 0.70 12.26 1.39
C PHE A 58 0.68 13.74 0.95
N THR A 59 -0.21 14.54 1.55
CA THR A 59 -0.29 16.00 1.37
C THR A 59 0.62 16.81 2.31
N LYS A 60 1.25 16.20 3.32
CA LYS A 60 1.95 16.89 4.43
C LYS A 60 3.42 16.46 4.65
N LEU A 61 3.85 15.28 4.18
CA LEU A 61 5.07 14.59 4.66
C LEU A 61 6.33 14.70 3.79
N TYR A 62 6.44 15.75 3.00
CA TYR A 62 7.64 16.14 2.24
C TYR A 62 8.99 15.85 2.94
N THR A 63 9.09 16.06 4.26
CA THR A 63 10.35 15.98 5.01
C THR A 63 10.81 14.59 5.40
N LYS A 64 9.94 13.57 5.40
CA LYS A 64 10.36 12.18 5.67
C LYS A 64 10.98 11.55 4.43
N PHE A 65 10.47 11.89 3.24
CA PHE A 65 10.95 11.38 1.96
C PHE A 65 12.32 11.92 1.55
N SER A 66 12.57 13.22 1.75
CA SER A 66 13.86 13.85 1.39
C SER A 66 15.02 13.46 2.31
N LYS A 67 14.74 12.88 3.48
CA LYS A 67 15.76 12.47 4.47
C LYS A 67 16.19 11.03 4.35
N LEU A 68 15.68 10.28 3.37
CA LEU A 68 15.98 8.86 3.23
C LEU A 68 16.87 8.65 1.99
N PRO A 69 18.20 8.62 2.16
CA PRO A 69 19.16 8.46 1.06
C PRO A 69 19.05 7.11 0.31
N SER A 70 18.27 6.15 0.84
CA SER A 70 18.19 4.77 0.36
C SER A 70 17.14 4.53 -0.73
N TYR A 71 16.37 5.54 -1.15
CA TYR A 71 15.28 5.30 -2.09
C TYR A 71 15.73 5.20 -3.54
N ALA A 72 16.92 5.67 -3.95
CA ALA A 72 17.29 5.78 -5.38
C ALA A 72 16.97 4.53 -6.25
N GLU A 73 17.06 3.33 -5.66
CA GLU A 73 16.84 2.04 -6.32
C GLU A 73 15.45 1.41 -6.05
N VAL A 74 14.64 2.02 -5.17
CA VAL A 74 13.29 1.53 -4.83
C VAL A 74 12.35 1.79 -6.00
N VAL A 75 11.78 0.76 -6.59
CA VAL A 75 10.82 0.88 -7.71
C VAL A 75 9.40 0.52 -7.31
N ARG A 76 9.19 -0.17 -6.18
CA ARG A 76 7.84 -0.55 -5.68
C ARG A 76 7.52 0.02 -4.31
N PHE A 77 6.29 0.50 -4.16
CA PHE A 77 5.78 1.04 -2.90
C PHE A 77 4.49 0.34 -2.53
N TYR A 78 4.44 -0.26 -1.35
CA TYR A 78 3.27 -0.93 -0.80
C TYR A 78 2.72 -0.16 0.39
N PHE A 79 1.41 0.05 0.43
CA PHE A 79 0.75 0.67 1.57
C PHE A 79 -0.74 0.33 1.64
N PRO A 80 -1.34 0.34 2.83
CA PRO A 80 -2.77 0.13 3.00
C PRO A 80 -3.54 1.39 2.60
N PHE A 81 -4.71 1.19 1.98
CA PHE A 81 -5.61 2.26 1.57
C PHE A 81 -7.03 1.98 2.05
N PHE A 82 -7.64 2.94 2.74
CA PHE A 82 -8.97 2.79 3.32
C PHE A 82 -10.03 3.30 2.35
N VAL A 83 -10.58 2.39 1.56
CA VAL A 83 -11.52 2.66 0.48
C VAL A 83 -12.86 3.08 1.06
N ASP A 84 -13.35 4.26 0.65
CA ASP A 84 -14.67 4.80 1.02
C ASP A 84 -14.97 4.77 2.54
N LYS A 85 -13.91 4.81 3.36
CA LYS A 85 -13.97 4.63 4.82
C LYS A 85 -14.68 3.33 5.28
N LYS A 86 -14.70 2.30 4.44
CA LYS A 86 -15.45 1.06 4.67
C LYS A 86 -14.58 -0.17 4.82
N TYR A 87 -13.54 -0.29 4.00
CA TYR A 87 -12.68 -1.47 4.02
C TYR A 87 -11.28 -1.12 3.52
N TRP A 88 -10.33 -1.96 3.87
CA TRP A 88 -8.94 -1.77 3.48
C TRP A 88 -8.59 -2.60 2.26
N VAL A 89 -7.74 -2.03 1.41
CA VAL A 89 -7.03 -2.72 0.33
C VAL A 89 -5.54 -2.44 0.48
N ALA A 90 -4.69 -3.27 -0.14
CA ALA A 90 -3.29 -2.92 -0.34
C ALA A 90 -3.12 -2.26 -1.71
N ILE A 91 -2.31 -1.21 -1.76
CA ILE A 91 -1.89 -0.55 -3.00
C ILE A 91 -0.44 -0.92 -3.26
N CYS A 92 -0.14 -1.31 -4.50
CA CYS A 92 1.20 -1.37 -5.04
C CYS A 92 1.38 -0.24 -6.06
N VAL A 93 2.37 0.62 -5.87
CA VAL A 93 2.83 1.53 -6.92
C VAL A 93 4.13 0.98 -7.49
N ASP A 94 4.12 0.56 -8.75
CA ASP A 94 5.28 0.05 -9.47
C ASP A 94 5.75 1.08 -10.50
N CYS A 95 6.93 1.65 -10.24
CA CYS A 95 7.54 2.68 -11.08
C CYS A 95 8.13 2.10 -12.38
N SER A 96 8.47 0.81 -12.40
CA SER A 96 9.00 0.12 -13.59
C SER A 96 7.91 -0.05 -14.65
N SER A 97 6.72 -0.49 -14.26
CA SER A 97 5.54 -0.57 -15.13
C SER A 97 4.78 0.76 -15.25
N TRP A 98 5.01 1.69 -14.32
CA TRP A 98 4.25 2.95 -14.19
C TRP A 98 2.76 2.71 -13.89
N THR A 99 2.48 1.77 -13.00
CA THR A 99 1.11 1.33 -12.65
C THR A 99 0.86 1.41 -11.15
N VAL A 100 -0.40 1.71 -10.80
CA VAL A 100 -0.95 1.56 -9.46
C VAL A 100 -1.88 0.36 -9.47
N THR A 101 -1.52 -0.68 -8.73
CA THR A 101 -2.26 -1.94 -8.64
C THR A 101 -3.00 -2.01 -7.31
N VAL A 102 -4.30 -2.27 -7.36
CA VAL A 102 -5.13 -2.54 -6.17
C VAL A 102 -5.10 -4.04 -5.90
N LEU A 103 -4.49 -4.42 -4.78
CA LEU A 103 -4.47 -5.78 -4.27
C LEU A 103 -5.63 -5.92 -3.28
N GLU A 104 -6.69 -6.61 -3.70
CA GLU A 104 -7.85 -6.89 -2.86
C GLU A 104 -8.39 -8.30 -3.12
N CYS A 105 -9.00 -8.91 -2.11
CA CYS A 105 -9.60 -10.23 -2.22
C CYS A 105 -11.12 -10.18 -2.41
N ASN A 106 -11.75 -9.02 -2.58
CA ASN A 106 -13.21 -8.96 -2.71
C ASN A 106 -13.67 -7.87 -3.69
N THR A 107 -13.60 -8.19 -4.97
CA THR A 107 -13.97 -7.26 -6.03
C THR A 107 -15.47 -6.93 -6.09
N ALA A 108 -16.32 -7.73 -5.42
CA ALA A 108 -17.75 -7.49 -5.35
C ALA A 108 -18.13 -6.28 -4.46
N LEU A 109 -17.25 -5.85 -3.55
CA LEU A 109 -17.52 -4.71 -2.65
C LEU A 109 -17.57 -3.38 -3.37
N ARG A 110 -16.91 -3.27 -4.52
CA ARG A 110 -16.81 -2.02 -5.27
C ARG A 110 -16.53 -2.29 -6.73
N ILE A 111 -17.32 -1.69 -7.61
CA ILE A 111 -17.11 -1.79 -9.06
C ILE A 111 -15.86 -1.03 -9.50
N ASP A 112 -15.25 -1.47 -10.62
CA ASP A 112 -13.99 -0.93 -11.15
C ASP A 112 -14.02 0.60 -11.28
N TYR A 113 -15.10 1.14 -11.84
CA TYR A 113 -15.28 2.59 -12.01
C TYR A 113 -15.13 3.38 -10.69
N MET A 114 -15.71 2.88 -9.60
CA MET A 114 -15.64 3.54 -8.29
C MET A 114 -14.27 3.36 -7.64
N MET A 115 -13.67 2.18 -7.80
CA MET A 115 -12.30 1.94 -7.30
C MET A 115 -11.29 2.84 -8.01
N THR A 116 -11.38 2.97 -9.33
CA THR A 116 -10.52 3.86 -10.11
C THR A 116 -10.66 5.31 -9.63
N LYS A 117 -11.89 5.78 -9.32
CA LYS A 117 -12.08 7.14 -8.79
C LYS A 117 -11.39 7.37 -7.45
N ASP A 118 -11.46 6.40 -6.54
CA ASP A 118 -10.84 6.55 -5.21
C ASP A 118 -9.31 6.52 -5.27
N VAL A 119 -8.75 5.71 -6.17
CA VAL A 119 -7.30 5.52 -6.32
C VAL A 119 -6.66 6.55 -7.27
N ARG A 120 -7.46 7.21 -8.13
CA ARG A 120 -6.97 8.20 -9.10
C ARG A 120 -6.11 9.31 -8.48
N PRO A 121 -6.42 9.86 -7.28
CA PRO A 121 -5.55 10.84 -6.63
C PRO A 121 -4.15 10.30 -6.38
N VAL A 122 -4.02 9.03 -5.93
CA VAL A 122 -2.72 8.38 -5.74
C VAL A 122 -1.96 8.32 -7.06
N ALA A 123 -2.58 7.77 -8.11
CA ALA A 123 -1.95 7.62 -9.43
C ALA A 123 -1.54 8.96 -10.08
N SER A 124 -2.26 10.03 -9.76
CA SER A 124 -1.99 11.37 -10.31
C SER A 124 -0.89 12.09 -9.55
N MET A 125 -0.81 11.92 -8.22
CA MET A 125 0.13 12.67 -7.41
C MET A 125 1.50 11.98 -7.24
N PHE A 126 1.56 10.65 -7.31
CA PHE A 126 2.80 9.90 -7.10
C PHE A 126 3.96 10.30 -8.05
N PRO A 127 3.73 10.57 -9.36
CA PRO A 127 4.77 11.09 -10.25
C PRO A 127 5.42 12.38 -9.75
N TYR A 128 4.64 13.27 -9.14
CA TYR A 128 5.15 14.53 -8.59
C TYR A 128 5.97 14.30 -7.33
N LEU A 129 5.59 13.34 -6.49
CA LEU A 129 6.41 12.95 -5.33
C LEU A 129 7.76 12.40 -5.78
N LEU A 130 7.77 11.52 -6.78
CA LEU A 130 8.99 10.96 -7.35
C LEU A 130 9.94 12.05 -7.88
N LYS A 131 9.39 12.99 -8.66
CA LYS A 131 10.15 14.17 -9.13
C LYS A 131 10.72 14.99 -7.97
N GLN A 132 9.92 15.23 -6.93
CA GLN A 132 10.32 16.03 -5.77
C GLN A 132 11.42 15.37 -4.93
N VAL A 133 11.54 14.05 -4.94
CA VAL A 133 12.66 13.33 -4.28
C VAL A 133 13.88 13.17 -5.19
N GLY A 134 13.95 13.94 -6.28
CA GLY A 134 15.09 13.94 -7.20
C GLY A 134 15.15 12.71 -8.11
N ARG A 135 14.03 12.01 -8.32
CA ARG A 135 13.98 10.92 -9.29
C ARG A 135 13.46 11.34 -10.62
N GLU A 136 14.20 10.95 -11.64
CA GLU A 136 13.87 11.16 -13.03
C GLU A 136 13.39 9.84 -13.65
N PHE A 137 12.22 9.87 -14.30
CA PHE A 137 11.64 8.71 -14.99
C PHE A 137 11.51 8.97 -16.50
N GLY A 138 12.44 9.79 -17.03
CA GLY A 138 12.49 10.15 -18.45
C GLY A 138 11.15 10.66 -18.99
N THR A 139 10.66 10.04 -20.06
CA THR A 139 9.43 10.48 -20.76
C THR A 139 8.12 10.26 -19.99
N ARG A 140 8.17 9.62 -18.81
CA ARG A 140 7.00 9.36 -17.95
C ARG A 140 6.82 10.42 -16.86
N GLU A 141 7.77 11.33 -16.71
CA GLU A 141 7.72 12.36 -15.69
C GLU A 141 6.41 13.19 -15.76
N GLY A 142 5.74 13.34 -14.62
CA GLY A 142 4.46 14.04 -14.51
C GLY A 142 3.25 13.35 -15.17
N LYS A 143 3.43 12.21 -15.85
CA LYS A 143 2.31 11.46 -16.43
C LYS A 143 1.59 10.66 -15.36
N VAL A 144 0.27 10.74 -15.35
CA VAL A 144 -0.57 9.92 -14.46
C VAL A 144 -0.25 8.44 -14.65
N MET A 145 -0.09 7.71 -13.55
CA MET A 145 0.17 6.27 -13.58
C MET A 145 -1.06 5.48 -14.05
N GLY A 146 -0.81 4.32 -14.66
CA GLY A 146 -1.86 3.38 -15.04
C GLY A 146 -2.58 2.81 -13.81
N PHE A 147 -3.77 2.25 -14.01
CA PHE A 147 -4.55 1.60 -12.96
C PHE A 147 -4.74 0.12 -13.30
N GLU A 148 -4.42 -0.76 -12.35
CA GLU A 148 -4.61 -2.19 -12.47
C GLU A 148 -5.37 -2.75 -11.27
N ARG A 149 -6.27 -3.70 -11.56
CA ARG A 149 -7.04 -4.41 -10.56
C ARG A 149 -7.07 -5.90 -10.93
N PRO A 150 -6.10 -6.69 -10.44
CA PRO A 150 -5.96 -8.08 -10.85
C PRO A 150 -7.16 -8.92 -10.44
N ARG A 151 -7.74 -9.67 -11.39
CA ARG A 151 -8.83 -10.63 -11.13
C ARG A 151 -8.34 -12.05 -10.84
N THR A 152 -7.03 -12.24 -10.86
CA THR A 152 -6.35 -13.51 -10.57
C THR A 152 -6.19 -13.78 -9.07
N ILE A 153 -6.40 -12.76 -8.22
CA ILE A 153 -6.33 -12.88 -6.77
C ILE A 153 -7.51 -13.74 -6.29
N PRO A 154 -7.28 -14.79 -5.46
CA PRO A 154 -8.36 -15.58 -4.86
C PRO A 154 -9.36 -14.70 -4.12
N GLN A 155 -10.65 -14.87 -4.45
CA GLN A 155 -11.72 -14.04 -3.87
C GLN A 155 -12.20 -14.61 -2.52
N GLN A 156 -12.55 -13.70 -1.60
CA GLN A 156 -13.06 -13.95 -0.26
C GLN A 156 -14.21 -12.99 0.03
N ASN A 157 -15.39 -13.54 0.27
CA ASN A 157 -16.62 -12.77 0.43
C ASN A 157 -16.73 -12.07 1.80
N ALA A 158 -15.97 -12.52 2.82
CA ALA A 158 -15.95 -11.88 4.13
C ALA A 158 -15.11 -10.58 4.11
N VAL A 159 -15.78 -9.43 4.23
CA VAL A 159 -15.17 -8.08 4.18
C VAL A 159 -14.07 -7.88 5.23
N THR A 160 -14.18 -8.55 6.37
CA THR A 160 -13.25 -8.46 7.50
C THR A 160 -11.92 -9.18 7.24
N HIS A 161 -11.85 -10.02 6.20
CA HIS A 161 -10.63 -10.68 5.76
C HIS A 161 -9.84 -9.86 4.73
N SER A 162 -10.40 -8.74 4.26
CA SER A 162 -9.86 -7.95 3.15
C SER A 162 -8.43 -7.50 3.39
N VAL A 163 -8.12 -6.91 4.56
CA VAL A 163 -6.78 -6.37 4.81
C VAL A 163 -5.72 -7.46 5.04
N VAL A 164 -6.07 -8.53 5.75
CA VAL A 164 -5.14 -9.65 5.99
C VAL A 164 -4.80 -10.32 4.66
N SER A 165 -5.81 -10.57 3.83
CA SER A 165 -5.59 -11.16 2.51
C SER A 165 -4.82 -10.22 1.60
N SER A 166 -5.10 -8.91 1.64
CA SER A 166 -4.41 -7.92 0.82
C SER A 166 -2.94 -7.74 1.19
N LEU A 167 -2.61 -7.85 2.49
CA LEU A 167 -1.22 -7.79 2.96
C LEU A 167 -0.46 -9.09 2.71
N LEU A 168 -1.13 -10.25 2.72
CA LEU A 168 -0.54 -11.53 2.30
C LEU A 168 -0.21 -11.60 0.80
N LEU A 169 -0.75 -10.67 -0.01
CA LEU A 169 -0.46 -10.59 -1.45
C LEU A 169 0.77 -9.72 -1.77
N ILE A 170 1.40 -9.13 -0.75
CA ILE A 170 2.66 -8.39 -0.90
C ILE A 170 3.83 -9.35 -0.72
#